data_AF-A0A832FQX1-F1
#
_entry.id   AF-A0A832FQX1-F1
#
_cell.length_a   1.000
_cell.length_b   1.000
_cell.length_c   1.000
_cell.angle_alpha   90.00
_cell.angle_beta   90.00
_cell.angle_gamma   90.00
#
_symmetry.space_group_name_H-M   'P 1'
#
loop_
_entity.id
_entity.type
_entity.pdbx_description
1 polymer ?
#
loop_
_entity_poly.entity_id
_entity_poly.type
_entity_poly.pdbx_seq_one_letter_code
_entity_poly.pdbx_strand_id
1 'polypeptide(L)' 'ETGMWVLAIKRGDKCIRPKPDSKIQAGDVLIASGYAEGEDDLKKLAAP' A
#
# COMPACT_ATOMS: atom_id res chain seq x y z
N GLU A 1 -11.17 7.02 -2.26
CA GLU A 1 -10.96 5.59 -1.94
C GLU A 1 -10.63 4.88 -3.23
N THR A 2 -9.62 4.01 -3.27
CA THR A 2 -9.14 3.39 -4.52
C THR A 2 -9.76 2.03 -4.80
N GLY A 3 -10.51 1.44 -3.87
CA GLY A 3 -10.97 0.05 -3.99
C GLY A 3 -9.85 -0.99 -3.85
N MET A 4 -8.65 -0.56 -3.43
CA MET A 4 -7.49 -1.41 -3.19
C MET A 4 -7.26 -1.59 -1.69
N TRP A 5 -6.97 -2.82 -1.26
CA TRP A 5 -6.59 -3.14 0.11
C TRP A 5 -5.11 -3.44 0.22
N VAL A 6 -4.42 -2.73 1.13
CA VAL A 6 -3.03 -3.05 1.48
C VAL A 6 -3.02 -4.29 2.37
N LEU A 7 -2.44 -5.37 1.87
CA LEU A 7 -2.34 -6.67 2.54
C LEU A 7 -1.07 -6.75 3.40
N ALA A 8 0.02 -6.14 2.92
CA ALA A 8 1.30 -6.09 3.61
C ALA A 8 2.09 -4.84 3.21
N ILE A 9 2.94 -4.39 4.14
CA ILE A 9 3.91 -3.32 3.90
C ILE A 9 5.30 -3.94 4.03
N LYS A 10 6.10 -3.87 2.96
CA LYS A 10 7.51 -4.23 3.02
C LYS A 10 8.34 -2.97 3.29
N ARG A 11 9.08 -2.97 4.40
CA ARG A 11 9.94 -1.88 4.84
C ARG A 11 11.36 -2.41 5.06
N GLY A 12 12.23 -2.21 4.08
CA GLY A 12 13.52 -2.90 4.01
C GLY A 12 13.32 -4.42 3.99
N ASP A 13 13.93 -5.11 4.96
CA ASP A 13 13.83 -6.58 5.11
C ASP A 13 12.62 -7.05 5.92
N LYS A 14 11.81 -6.12 6.46
CA LYS A 14 10.65 -6.44 7.29
C LYS A 14 9.38 -6.51 6.44
N CYS A 15 8.56 -7.53 6.69
CA CYS A 15 7.19 -7.63 6.19
C CYS A 15 6.22 -7.36 7.35
N ILE A 16 5.41 -6.31 7.22
CA ILE A 16 4.55 -5.80 8.29
C ILE A 16 3.09 -5.99 7.86
N ARG A 17 2.29 -6.59 8.75
CA ARG A 17 0.83 -6.63 8.59
C ARG A 17 0.25 -5.26 8.97
N PRO A 18 -0.43 -4.54 8.05
CA PRO A 18 -0.99 -3.24 8.35
C PRO A 18 -2.12 -3.36 9.39
N LYS A 19 -2.18 -2.36 10.27
CA LYS A 19 -3.23 -2.10 11.25
C LYS A 19 -3.94 -0.79 10.90
N PRO A 20 -5.12 -0.49 11.47
CA PRO A 20 -5.84 0.76 11.19
C PRO A 20 -5.03 2.03 11.47
N ASP A 21 -4.05 1.98 12.37
CA ASP A 21 -3.16 3.07 12.77
C ASP A 21 -1.78 3.03 12.08
N SER A 22 -1.54 2.07 11.19
CA SER A 22 -0.26 1.93 10.48
C SER A 22 -0.02 3.10 9.54
N LYS A 23 1.12 3.78 9.73
CA LYS A 23 1.56 4.87 8.87
C LYS A 23 2.52 4.35 7.80
N ILE A 24 2.19 4.66 6.55
CA ILE A 24 3.06 4.46 5.39
C ILE A 24 4.21 5.47 5.47
N GLN A 25 5.40 5.05 5.09
CA GLN A 25 6.63 5.84 5.09
C GLN A 25 7.26 5.83 3.69
N ALA A 26 8.05 6.86 3.38
CA ALA A 26 8.82 6.87 2.15
C ALA A 26 9.75 5.65 2.09
N GLY A 27 9.77 4.98 0.93
CA GLY A 27 10.53 3.73 0.73
C GLY A 27 9.78 2.45 1.11
N ASP A 28 8.55 2.55 1.65
CA ASP A 28 7.69 1.39 1.80
C ASP A 28 7.25 0.85 0.44
N VAL A 29 7.18 -0.48 0.32
CA VAL A 29 6.52 -1.16 -0.79
C VAL A 29 5.18 -1.70 -0.30
N LEU A 30 4.09 -1.20 -0.88
CA LEU A 30 2.74 -1.64 -0.56
C LEU A 30 2.37 -2.85 -1.42
N ILE A 31 2.06 -3.96 -0.76
CA ILE A 31 1.48 -5.14 -1.42
C ILE A 31 -0.02 -5.03 -1.25
N ALA A 32 -0.71 -4.72 -2.34
CA ALA A 32 -2.15 -4.47 -2.33
C ALA A 32 -2.88 -5.33 -3.37
N SER A 33 -4.16 -5.57 -3.12
CA SER A 33 -5.06 -6.26 -4.03
C SER A 33 -6.43 -5.60 -4.01
N GLY A 34 -7.10 -5.56 -5.14
CA GLY A 34 -8.40 -4.95 -5.30
C GLY A 34 -8.86 -4.99 -6.74
N TYR A 35 -9.84 -4.16 -7.07
CA TYR A 35 -10.36 -4.02 -8.43
C TYR A 35 -9.34 -3.33 -9.34
N ALA A 36 -9.24 -3.77 -10.60
CA ALA A 36 -8.23 -3.30 -11.54
C ALA A 36 -8.34 -1.78 -11.79
N GLU A 37 -9.56 -1.25 -11.76
CA GLU A 37 -9.85 0.19 -11.90
C GLU A 37 -9.16 1.05 -10.82
N GLY A 38 -8.86 0.46 -9.66
CA GLY A 38 -8.22 1.11 -8.53
C GLY A 38 -6.69 1.16 -8.55
N GLU A 39 -6.07 0.40 -9.45
CA GLU A 39 -4.62 0.21 -9.49
C GLU A 39 -3.88 1.52 -9.74
N ASP A 40 -4.28 2.26 -10.76
CA ASP A 40 -3.61 3.51 -11.15
C ASP A 40 -3.80 4.61 -10.12
N ASP A 41 -4.96 4.66 -9.46
CA ASP A 41 -5.21 5.63 -8.38
C ASP A 41 -4.34 5.34 -7.16
N LEU A 42 -4.17 4.06 -6.80
CA LEU A 42 -3.25 3.68 -5.72
C LEU A 42 -1.80 4.05 -6.07
N LYS A 43 -1.36 3.81 -7.31
CA LYS A 43 -0.02 4.19 -7.77
C LYS A 43 0.22 5.69 -7.70
N LYS A 44 -0.76 6.51 -8.12
CA LYS A 44 -0.66 7.98 -8.05
C LYS A 44 -0.58 8.48 -6.62
N LEU A 45 -1.35 7.91 -5.70
CA LEU A 45 -1.32 8.29 -4.28
C LEU A 45 -0.02 7.90 -3.58
N ALA A 46 0.63 6.82 -4.02
CA ALA A 46 1.90 6.34 -3.47
C ALA A 46 3.14 6.91 -4.18
N ALA A 47 2.96 7.70 -5.24
CA ALA A 47 4.06 8.37 -5.93
C ALA A 47 4.72 9.42 -5.00
N PRO A 48 6.04 9.62 -5.12
CA PRO A 48 6.76 10.63 -4.34
C PRO A 48 6.33 12.06 -4.65
#